data_AF-A0A2S0KYJ5-F1
#
_entry.id   AF-A0A2S0KYJ5-F1
#
_cell.length_a   1.000
_cell.length_b   1.000
_cell.length_c   1.000
_cell.angle_alpha   90.00
_cell.angle_beta   90.00
_cell.angle_gamma   90.00
#
_symmetry.space_group_name_H-M   'P 1'
#
loop_
_entity.id
_entity.type
_entity.pdbx_description
1 polymer ?
#
loop_
_entity_poly.entity_id
_entity_poly.type
_entity_poly.pdbx_seq_one_letter_code
_entity_poly.pdbx_strand_id
1 'polypeptide(L)'
;MLNPIIENAYKVLDGGVLTREEALEIAEKIDGEDILDLVSLANKVRKKFAREIAPCSILNAKSGVCAQNCRFCAQSRHHNTGIETYDLLPAEEVLEAARKAYDTGVRAFGYVTSGYGYKTVTPEFRQILDTLDLLHKELPELKICVSIGILSRETAKLLAEHHAWRYNMNLQTSPKRYAELIADTHTIEDKIATIKYLQEFGVTNCTGGIFGLGENWEDRVDMAFVIRDLNVEGTPLNVLLPIKGTPLEGREIMAPADVAKAFAIFRLVNPAGMIKFAAGRETVMKDFQGLLMLSGLNSMITGGYLTTRGRSVEDDVKFIEQLNRF
;
A
#
# COMPACT_ATOMS: atom_id res chain seq x y z
N MET A 1 24.47 -13.24 20.69
CA MET A 1 24.68 -11.87 21.19
C MET A 1 24.01 -10.95 20.19
N LEU A 2 23.37 -9.86 20.62
CA LEU A 2 22.68 -8.98 19.66
C LEU A 2 23.70 -8.33 18.72
N ASN A 3 23.40 -8.29 17.42
CA ASN A 3 24.23 -7.61 16.43
C ASN A 3 24.36 -6.11 16.77
N PRO A 4 25.58 -5.52 16.80
CA PRO A 4 25.79 -4.12 17.15
C PRO A 4 25.01 -3.11 16.29
N ILE A 5 24.75 -3.43 15.02
CA ILE A 5 23.98 -2.60 14.11
C ILE A 5 22.51 -2.52 14.58
N ILE A 6 21.96 -3.66 15.02
CA ILE A 6 20.60 -3.72 15.58
C ILE A 6 20.57 -3.03 16.95
N GLU A 7 21.60 -3.22 17.78
CA GLU A 7 21.73 -2.52 19.07
C GLU A 7 21.69 -1.01 18.90
N ASN A 8 22.42 -0.44 17.93
CA ASN A 8 22.33 0.99 17.62
C ASN A 8 20.91 1.41 17.20
N ALA A 9 20.20 0.58 16.45
CA ALA A 9 18.82 0.86 16.03
C ALA A 9 17.80 0.88 17.18
N TYR A 10 18.13 0.38 18.38
CA TYR A 10 17.24 0.48 19.55
C TYR A 10 16.96 1.94 19.94
N LYS A 11 17.83 2.89 19.56
CA LYS A 11 17.59 4.33 19.77
C LYS A 11 16.24 4.82 19.21
N VAL A 12 15.68 4.13 18.20
CA VAL A 12 14.36 4.44 17.64
C VAL A 12 13.26 4.29 18.69
N LEU A 13 13.39 3.35 19.61
CA LEU A 13 12.45 3.22 20.73
C LEU A 13 12.46 4.47 21.60
N ASP A 14 13.59 5.16 21.75
CA ASP A 14 13.71 6.36 22.58
C ASP A 14 13.42 7.65 21.80
N GLY A 15 12.82 7.54 20.61
CA GLY A 15 12.47 8.68 19.76
C GLY A 15 13.61 9.15 18.86
N GLY A 16 14.73 8.43 18.84
CA GLY A 16 15.77 8.63 17.84
C GLY A 16 15.27 8.30 16.43
N VAL A 17 15.95 8.84 15.42
CA VAL A 17 15.68 8.56 14.01
C VAL A 17 16.85 7.81 13.39
N LEU A 18 16.57 6.89 12.48
CA LEU A 18 17.60 6.30 11.65
C LEU A 18 18.04 7.27 10.55
N THR A 19 19.34 7.37 10.34
CA THR A 19 19.90 7.99 9.14
C THR A 19 19.79 7.03 7.96
N ARG A 20 19.98 7.55 6.75
CA ARG A 20 19.96 6.74 5.52
C ARG A 20 21.08 5.71 5.55
N GLU A 21 22.26 6.10 6.02
CA GLU A 21 23.46 5.27 6.11
C GLU A 21 23.23 4.11 7.07
N GLU A 22 22.62 4.36 8.23
CA GLU A 22 22.28 3.30 9.19
C GLU A 22 21.23 2.33 8.63
N ALA A 23 20.23 2.83 7.91
CA ALA A 23 19.23 1.99 7.26
C ALA A 23 19.83 1.12 6.14
N LEU A 24 20.77 1.67 5.37
CA LEU A 24 21.54 0.90 4.37
C LEU A 24 22.43 -0.14 5.03
N GLU A 25 23.12 0.22 6.10
CA GLU A 25 23.96 -0.71 6.85
C GLU A 25 23.14 -1.90 7.38
N ILE A 26 21.92 -1.64 7.91
CA ILE A 26 20.97 -2.71 8.28
C ILE A 26 20.62 -3.57 7.05
N ALA A 27 20.29 -2.94 5.93
CA ALA A 27 19.86 -3.66 4.73
C ALA A 27 20.95 -4.60 4.17
N GLU A 28 22.20 -4.15 4.18
CA GLU A 28 23.36 -4.85 3.61
C GLU A 28 23.97 -5.89 4.54
N LYS A 29 24.06 -5.59 5.85
CA LYS A 29 24.82 -6.41 6.79
C LYS A 29 23.98 -7.31 7.70
N ILE A 30 22.67 -7.09 7.80
CA ILE A 30 21.79 -7.97 8.58
C ILE A 30 21.25 -9.08 7.70
N ASP A 31 21.57 -10.32 8.06
CA ASP A 31 21.14 -11.55 7.41
C ASP A 31 20.89 -12.68 8.43
N GLY A 32 20.50 -13.85 7.94
CA GLY A 32 20.38 -15.05 8.77
C GLY A 32 19.50 -14.88 10.00
N GLU A 33 20.03 -15.30 11.16
CA GLU A 33 19.33 -15.26 12.45
C GLU A 33 19.10 -13.83 12.98
N ASP A 34 19.95 -12.87 12.63
CA ASP A 34 19.85 -11.47 13.06
C ASP A 34 18.58 -10.80 12.51
N ILE A 35 18.00 -11.32 11.42
CA ILE A 35 16.71 -10.84 10.90
C ILE A 35 15.60 -10.97 11.96
N LEU A 36 15.62 -12.03 12.78
CA LEU A 36 14.60 -12.21 13.82
C LEU A 36 14.74 -11.19 14.94
N ASP A 37 15.97 -10.80 15.28
CA ASP A 37 16.24 -9.72 16.23
C ASP A 37 15.78 -8.36 15.70
N LEU A 38 16.00 -8.11 14.40
CA LEU A 38 15.51 -6.91 13.72
C LEU A 38 13.98 -6.86 13.67
N VAL A 39 13.33 -7.98 13.35
CA VAL A 39 11.86 -8.13 13.39
C VAL A 39 11.33 -7.86 14.80
N SER A 40 11.99 -8.41 15.82
CA SER A 40 11.64 -8.18 17.22
C SER A 40 11.70 -6.69 17.58
N LEU A 41 12.78 -5.99 17.19
CA LEU A 41 12.90 -4.54 17.38
C LEU A 41 11.81 -3.77 16.64
N ALA A 42 11.57 -4.06 15.35
CA ALA A 42 10.51 -3.42 14.58
C ALA A 42 9.13 -3.63 15.22
N ASN A 43 8.87 -4.82 15.77
CA ASN A 43 7.65 -5.10 16.51
C ASN A 43 7.52 -4.19 17.75
N LYS A 44 8.58 -4.03 18.54
CA LYS A 44 8.59 -3.16 19.73
C LYS A 44 8.32 -1.71 19.35
N VAL A 45 8.95 -1.22 18.28
CA VAL A 45 8.73 0.14 17.75
C VAL A 45 7.27 0.31 17.34
N ARG A 46 6.72 -0.65 16.58
CA ARG A 46 5.30 -0.67 16.22
C ARG A 46 4.40 -0.67 17.47
N LYS A 47 4.67 -1.46 18.51
CA LYS A 47 3.89 -1.44 19.77
C LYS A 47 3.93 -0.09 20.47
N LYS A 48 5.07 0.61 20.43
CA LYS A 48 5.26 1.89 21.11
C LYS A 48 4.58 3.04 20.37
N PHE A 49 4.70 3.08 19.04
CA PHE A 49 4.31 4.25 18.24
C PHE A 49 3.09 4.05 17.34
N ALA A 50 2.73 2.81 16.99
CA ALA A 50 1.69 2.48 16.02
C ALA A 50 0.96 1.17 16.41
N ARG A 51 0.42 1.13 17.64
CA ARG A 51 -0.03 -0.11 18.28
C ARG A 51 -1.21 -0.77 17.58
N GLU A 52 -2.17 0.02 17.14
CA GLU A 52 -3.45 -0.45 16.60
C GLU A 52 -3.28 -1.09 15.22
N ILE A 53 -3.94 -2.23 15.02
CA ILE A 53 -4.03 -2.90 13.72
C ILE A 53 -5.31 -2.43 13.03
N ALA A 54 -5.16 -1.72 11.91
CA ALA A 54 -6.29 -1.18 11.15
C ALA A 54 -6.57 -2.01 9.88
N PRO A 55 -7.67 -2.79 9.82
CA PRO A 55 -8.08 -3.43 8.57
C PRO A 55 -8.67 -2.42 7.58
N CYS A 56 -8.52 -2.71 6.29
CA CYS A 56 -9.17 -1.98 5.21
C CYS A 56 -9.75 -2.97 4.21
N SER A 57 -10.83 -2.60 3.54
CA SER A 57 -11.37 -3.34 2.40
C SER A 57 -11.27 -2.48 1.16
N ILE A 58 -11.22 -3.12 -0.02
CA ILE A 58 -11.17 -2.43 -1.30
C ILE A 58 -12.16 -3.05 -2.28
N LEU A 59 -12.65 -2.23 -3.20
CA LEU A 59 -13.45 -2.63 -4.36
C LEU A 59 -12.73 -2.19 -5.62
N ASN A 60 -12.58 -3.11 -6.57
CA ASN A 60 -12.18 -2.78 -7.93
C ASN A 60 -13.41 -2.26 -8.68
N ALA A 61 -13.64 -0.95 -8.66
CA ALA A 61 -14.80 -0.30 -9.25
C ALA A 61 -14.70 -0.14 -10.78
N LYS A 62 -13.52 -0.39 -11.38
CA LYS A 62 -13.30 -0.36 -12.84
C LYS A 62 -12.08 -1.19 -13.20
N SER A 63 -12.22 -2.23 -14.00
CA SER A 63 -11.18 -3.25 -14.18
C SER A 63 -10.63 -3.37 -15.59
N GLY A 64 -9.30 -3.46 -15.71
CA GLY A 64 -8.61 -3.90 -16.93
C GLY A 64 -8.66 -2.94 -18.13
N VAL A 65 -9.08 -1.70 -17.91
CA VAL A 65 -9.25 -0.68 -18.96
C VAL A 65 -8.18 0.42 -18.90
N CYS A 66 -6.99 0.10 -18.38
CA CYS A 66 -5.90 1.06 -18.20
C CYS A 66 -4.98 1.15 -19.42
N ALA A 67 -4.78 2.36 -19.96
CA ALA A 67 -3.88 2.61 -21.09
C ALA A 67 -2.38 2.71 -20.69
N GLN A 68 -2.05 2.59 -19.40
CA GLN A 68 -0.69 2.74 -18.87
C GLN A 68 0.06 1.41 -18.88
N ASN A 69 1.39 1.46 -19.03
CA ASN A 69 2.21 0.28 -19.26
C ASN A 69 2.96 -0.24 -18.02
N CYS A 70 2.41 -0.05 -16.82
CA CYS A 70 2.98 -0.58 -15.58
C CYS A 70 3.38 -2.06 -15.73
N ARG A 71 4.67 -2.37 -15.63
CA ARG A 71 5.26 -3.68 -15.93
C ARG A 71 4.75 -4.82 -15.05
N PHE A 72 4.31 -4.51 -13.83
CA PHE A 72 3.77 -5.49 -12.89
C PHE A 72 2.24 -5.67 -12.99
N CYS A 73 1.53 -4.76 -13.66
CA CYS A 73 0.10 -4.59 -13.43
C CYS A 73 -0.75 -5.44 -14.38
N ALA A 74 -1.53 -6.38 -13.83
CA ALA A 74 -2.41 -7.21 -14.65
C ALA A 74 -3.52 -6.43 -15.39
N GLN A 75 -3.83 -5.21 -14.95
CA GLN A 75 -4.89 -4.38 -15.52
C GLN A 75 -4.43 -3.46 -16.67
N SER A 76 -3.14 -3.50 -17.02
CA SER A 76 -2.58 -2.76 -18.14
C SER A 76 -3.04 -3.38 -19.47
N ARG A 77 -3.59 -2.56 -20.37
CA ARG A 77 -3.97 -2.97 -21.73
C ARG A 77 -2.78 -3.35 -22.62
N HIS A 78 -1.54 -3.10 -22.17
CA HIS A 78 -0.33 -3.54 -22.86
C HIS A 78 -0.04 -5.03 -22.64
N HIS A 79 -0.74 -5.68 -21.71
CA HIS A 79 -0.46 -7.04 -21.26
C HIS A 79 -1.68 -7.94 -21.46
N ASN A 80 -1.48 -9.23 -21.73
CA ASN A 80 -2.56 -10.20 -21.87
C ASN A 80 -2.61 -11.16 -20.69
N THR A 81 -3.31 -10.75 -19.62
CA THR A 81 -3.31 -11.45 -18.32
C THR A 81 -4.58 -12.26 -18.06
N GLY A 82 -5.59 -12.17 -18.93
CA GLY A 82 -6.84 -12.92 -18.81
C GLY A 82 -7.73 -12.52 -17.63
N ILE A 83 -7.53 -11.32 -17.06
CA ILE A 83 -8.40 -10.80 -16.01
C ILE A 83 -9.78 -10.41 -16.57
N GLU A 84 -10.77 -10.33 -15.68
CA GLU A 84 -12.08 -9.79 -16.02
C GLU A 84 -11.99 -8.26 -16.24
N THR A 85 -12.58 -7.81 -17.34
CA THR A 85 -12.59 -6.40 -17.76
C THR A 85 -14.00 -5.85 -17.73
N TYR A 86 -14.21 -4.72 -17.07
CA TYR A 86 -15.48 -4.03 -16.99
C TYR A 86 -15.27 -2.54 -16.76
N ASP A 87 -16.23 -1.74 -17.21
CA ASP A 87 -16.25 -0.29 -17.02
C ASP A 87 -16.61 0.08 -15.57
N LEU A 88 -16.79 1.37 -15.31
CA LEU A 88 -17.11 1.86 -13.98
C LEU A 88 -18.42 1.23 -13.46
N LEU A 89 -18.36 0.62 -12.28
CA LEU A 89 -19.53 0.02 -11.64
C LEU A 89 -20.60 1.08 -11.32
N PRO A 90 -21.89 0.72 -11.38
CA PRO A 90 -22.97 1.57 -10.89
C PRO A 90 -22.80 1.89 -9.39
N ALA A 91 -23.20 3.10 -8.98
CA ALA A 91 -23.07 3.56 -7.60
C ALA A 91 -23.78 2.64 -6.59
N GLU A 92 -24.91 2.05 -6.97
CA GLU A 92 -25.66 1.09 -6.12
C GLU A 92 -24.87 -0.21 -5.86
N GLU A 93 -24.15 -0.72 -6.86
CA GLU A 93 -23.31 -1.91 -6.67
C GLU A 93 -22.12 -1.60 -5.74
N VAL A 94 -21.56 -0.40 -5.86
CA VAL A 94 -20.49 0.09 -4.98
C VAL A 94 -21.00 0.24 -3.55
N LEU A 95 -22.20 0.80 -3.36
CA LEU A 95 -22.84 0.94 -2.06
C LEU A 95 -23.10 -0.41 -1.40
N GLU A 96 -23.60 -1.39 -2.15
CA GLU A 96 -23.83 -2.75 -1.65
C GLU A 96 -22.52 -3.41 -1.19
N ALA A 97 -21.46 -3.27 -1.98
CA ALA A 97 -20.13 -3.77 -1.60
C ALA A 97 -19.58 -3.06 -0.36
N ALA A 98 -19.77 -1.74 -0.26
CA ALA A 98 -19.38 -0.95 0.90
C ALA A 98 -20.15 -1.36 2.16
N ARG A 99 -21.47 -1.62 2.05
CA ARG A 99 -22.33 -2.08 3.14
C ARG A 99 -21.88 -3.45 3.68
N LYS A 100 -21.56 -4.40 2.78
CA LYS A 100 -20.98 -5.68 3.18
C LYS A 100 -19.68 -5.53 3.97
N ALA A 101 -18.75 -4.70 3.50
CA ALA A 101 -17.51 -4.43 4.24
C ALA A 101 -17.82 -3.76 5.60
N TYR A 102 -18.74 -2.80 5.63
CA TYR A 102 -19.15 -2.10 6.83
C TYR A 102 -19.73 -3.04 7.90
N ASP A 103 -20.58 -3.99 7.50
CA ASP A 103 -21.24 -4.95 8.38
C ASP A 103 -20.26 -5.95 9.02
N THR A 104 -19.09 -6.17 8.40
CA THR A 104 -17.99 -6.97 8.99
C THR A 104 -17.14 -6.20 10.01
N GLY A 105 -17.48 -4.93 10.29
CA GLY A 105 -16.74 -4.07 11.22
C GLY A 105 -15.60 -3.27 10.58
N VAL A 106 -15.35 -3.44 9.27
CA VAL A 106 -14.38 -2.61 8.55
C VAL A 106 -14.96 -1.20 8.38
N ARG A 107 -14.18 -0.18 8.73
CA ARG A 107 -14.60 1.24 8.62
C ARG A 107 -13.85 2.02 7.55
N ALA A 108 -12.85 1.42 6.91
CA ALA A 108 -12.11 2.02 5.81
C ALA A 108 -12.34 1.24 4.51
N PHE A 109 -12.99 1.86 3.54
CA PHE A 109 -13.36 1.24 2.26
C PHE A 109 -12.69 1.96 1.09
N GLY A 110 -11.95 1.22 0.28
CA GLY A 110 -11.22 1.72 -0.87
C GLY A 110 -12.00 1.59 -2.17
N TYR A 111 -12.35 2.72 -2.77
CA TYR A 111 -12.85 2.80 -4.14
C TYR A 111 -11.67 2.87 -5.12
N VAL A 112 -11.43 1.80 -5.88
CA VAL A 112 -10.23 1.66 -6.72
C VAL A 112 -10.62 1.50 -8.19
N THR A 113 -9.99 2.27 -9.07
CA THR A 113 -10.21 2.16 -10.53
C THR A 113 -8.91 1.92 -11.28
N SER A 114 -8.95 1.11 -12.32
CA SER A 114 -7.91 1.09 -13.33
C SER A 114 -7.97 2.33 -14.22
N GLY A 115 -6.80 2.88 -14.58
CA GLY A 115 -6.71 4.07 -15.42
C GLY A 115 -5.46 4.90 -15.17
N TYR A 116 -5.27 5.94 -15.98
CA TYR A 116 -4.21 6.93 -15.80
C TYR A 116 -4.49 7.87 -14.63
N GLY A 117 -5.74 8.29 -14.48
CA GLY A 117 -6.14 9.38 -13.60
C GLY A 117 -7.11 10.35 -14.25
N TYR A 118 -7.47 11.39 -13.52
CA TYR A 118 -8.38 12.45 -13.93
C TYR A 118 -7.68 13.79 -13.79
N LYS A 119 -7.07 14.28 -14.87
CA LYS A 119 -6.46 15.63 -14.91
C LYS A 119 -7.50 16.73 -15.20
N THR A 120 -8.70 16.36 -15.64
CA THR A 120 -9.83 17.24 -15.92
C THR A 120 -11.14 16.62 -15.42
N VAL A 121 -12.17 17.44 -15.25
CA VAL A 121 -13.50 16.99 -14.81
C VAL A 121 -14.25 16.36 -15.99
N THR A 122 -14.21 15.03 -16.08
CA THR A 122 -14.94 14.25 -17.10
C THR A 122 -16.31 13.80 -16.58
N PRO A 123 -17.23 13.34 -17.45
CA PRO A 123 -18.49 12.73 -17.00
C PRO A 123 -18.27 11.53 -16.06
N GLU A 124 -17.27 10.68 -16.34
CA GLU A 124 -16.91 9.55 -15.49
C GLU A 124 -16.39 10.03 -14.11
N PHE A 125 -15.59 11.11 -14.06
CA PHE A 125 -15.15 11.69 -12.79
C PHE A 125 -16.33 12.21 -11.97
N ARG A 126 -17.33 12.84 -12.60
CA ARG A 126 -18.55 13.28 -11.91
C ARG A 126 -19.31 12.10 -11.31
N GLN A 127 -19.44 11.00 -12.05
CA GLN A 127 -20.06 9.78 -11.52
C GLN A 127 -19.31 9.22 -10.31
N ILE A 128 -17.98 9.31 -10.28
CA ILE A 128 -17.19 8.96 -9.09
C ILE A 128 -17.57 9.86 -7.92
N LEU A 129 -17.60 11.18 -8.10
CA LEU A 129 -17.99 12.13 -7.05
C LEU A 129 -19.41 11.83 -6.50
N ASP A 130 -20.38 11.63 -7.39
CA ASP A 130 -21.76 11.26 -7.02
C ASP A 130 -21.80 9.96 -6.20
N THR A 131 -20.93 9.00 -6.53
CA THR A 131 -20.80 7.74 -5.77
C THR A 131 -20.22 7.98 -4.38
N LEU A 132 -19.22 8.86 -4.24
CA LEU A 132 -18.65 9.19 -2.92
C LEU A 132 -19.70 9.87 -2.02
N ASP A 133 -20.50 10.80 -2.59
CA ASP A 133 -21.59 11.47 -1.88
C ASP A 133 -22.66 10.47 -1.42
N LEU A 134 -23.04 9.52 -2.28
CA LEU A 134 -23.96 8.44 -1.94
C LEU A 134 -23.41 7.59 -0.78
N LEU A 135 -22.15 7.16 -0.87
CA LEU A 135 -21.52 6.37 0.20
C LEU A 135 -21.50 7.13 1.52
N HIS A 136 -21.15 8.41 1.51
CA HIS A 136 -21.13 9.22 2.72
C HIS A 136 -22.54 9.41 3.31
N LYS A 137 -23.55 9.65 2.47
CA LYS A 137 -24.93 9.80 2.90
C LYS A 137 -25.47 8.52 3.56
N GLU A 138 -25.26 7.38 2.93
CA GLU A 138 -25.84 6.11 3.36
C GLU A 138 -25.02 5.42 4.48
N LEU A 139 -23.71 5.70 4.54
CA LEU A 139 -22.77 5.13 5.52
C LEU A 139 -21.88 6.25 6.11
N PRO A 140 -22.43 7.16 6.95
CA PRO A 140 -21.73 8.37 7.41
C PRO A 140 -20.48 8.12 8.25
N GLU A 141 -20.37 6.95 8.90
CA GLU A 141 -19.17 6.55 9.66
C GLU A 141 -18.09 5.89 8.78
N LEU A 142 -18.40 5.60 7.51
CA LEU A 142 -17.46 4.96 6.60
C LEU A 142 -16.42 5.96 6.13
N LYS A 143 -15.15 5.62 6.36
CA LYS A 143 -14.02 6.38 5.86
C LYS A 143 -13.70 5.96 4.43
N ILE A 144 -13.99 6.84 3.48
CA ILE A 144 -13.84 6.55 2.05
C ILE A 144 -12.40 6.82 1.60
N CYS A 145 -11.70 5.76 1.19
CA CYS A 145 -10.39 5.85 0.55
C CYS A 145 -10.57 5.76 -0.97
N VAL A 146 -9.85 6.57 -1.74
CA VAL A 146 -9.95 6.62 -3.19
C VAL A 146 -8.60 6.26 -3.82
N SER A 147 -8.61 5.54 -4.94
CA SER A 147 -7.41 5.16 -5.68
C SER A 147 -7.71 5.17 -7.18
N ILE A 148 -7.70 6.35 -7.78
CA ILE A 148 -8.18 6.53 -9.15
C ILE A 148 -7.12 7.09 -10.13
N GLY A 149 -5.85 7.12 -9.73
CA GLY A 149 -4.73 7.53 -10.59
C GLY A 149 -4.26 8.97 -10.35
N ILE A 150 -3.57 9.56 -11.34
CA ILE A 150 -2.97 10.90 -11.28
C ILE A 150 -4.05 11.98 -11.36
N LEU A 151 -3.95 13.01 -10.51
CA LEU A 151 -4.91 14.10 -10.45
C LEU A 151 -4.29 15.43 -10.86
N SER A 152 -5.16 16.34 -11.29
CA SER A 152 -4.86 17.77 -11.26
C SER A 152 -5.18 18.36 -9.90
N ARG A 153 -4.70 19.58 -9.63
CA ARG A 153 -5.07 20.30 -8.41
C ARG A 153 -6.58 20.52 -8.29
N GLU A 154 -7.27 20.78 -9.41
CA GLU A 154 -8.73 20.96 -9.45
C GLU A 154 -9.48 19.68 -9.04
N THR A 155 -9.11 18.54 -9.62
CA THR A 155 -9.77 17.26 -9.33
C THR A 155 -9.45 16.74 -7.92
N ALA A 156 -8.24 17.01 -7.41
CA ALA A 156 -7.89 16.75 -6.01
C ALA A 156 -8.75 17.57 -5.03
N LYS A 157 -9.00 18.85 -5.35
CA LYS A 157 -9.90 19.70 -4.57
C LYS A 157 -11.31 19.14 -4.53
N LEU A 158 -11.86 18.76 -5.69
CA LEU A 158 -13.21 18.21 -5.78
C LEU A 158 -13.35 16.92 -4.95
N LEU A 159 -12.36 16.02 -4.97
CA LEU A 159 -12.43 14.83 -4.10
C LEU A 159 -12.54 15.18 -2.61
N ALA A 160 -11.82 16.21 -2.16
CA ALA A 160 -11.91 16.70 -0.78
C ALA A 160 -13.32 17.25 -0.45
N GLU A 161 -13.93 17.98 -1.39
CA GLU A 161 -15.28 18.52 -1.27
C GLU A 161 -16.36 17.41 -1.28
N HIS A 162 -16.05 16.26 -1.91
CA HIS A 162 -16.92 15.08 -2.04
C HIS A 162 -16.48 13.93 -1.12
N HIS A 163 -16.15 14.26 0.13
CA HIS A 163 -16.00 13.29 1.23
C HIS A 163 -14.87 12.25 1.09
N ALA A 164 -13.91 12.43 0.18
CA ALA A 164 -12.73 11.58 0.14
C ALA A 164 -11.88 11.81 1.42
N TRP A 165 -11.82 10.80 2.28
CA TRP A 165 -11.03 10.85 3.50
C TRP A 165 -9.54 10.60 3.25
N ARG A 166 -9.25 9.65 2.36
CA ARG A 166 -7.89 9.22 2.06
C ARG A 166 -7.71 8.93 0.58
N TYR A 167 -6.50 9.12 0.07
CA TYR A 167 -6.14 8.77 -1.29
C TYR A 167 -4.94 7.83 -1.34
N ASN A 168 -4.98 6.80 -2.19
CA ASN A 168 -3.83 5.94 -2.45
C ASN A 168 -3.08 6.38 -3.72
N MET A 169 -1.79 6.63 -3.55
CA MET A 169 -0.88 6.92 -4.66
C MET A 169 0.50 6.34 -4.32
N ASN A 170 0.78 5.12 -4.74
CA ASN A 170 2.06 4.45 -4.45
C ASN A 170 3.18 4.96 -5.35
N LEU A 171 4.40 5.12 -4.82
CA LEU A 171 5.59 5.36 -5.64
C LEU A 171 6.05 4.10 -6.38
N GLN A 172 5.64 2.91 -5.89
CA GLN A 172 6.01 1.58 -6.40
C GLN A 172 7.47 1.19 -6.19
N THR A 173 8.42 2.11 -6.40
CA THR A 173 9.87 1.93 -6.19
C THR A 173 10.54 3.28 -5.91
N SER A 174 11.88 3.32 -5.80
CA SER A 174 12.66 4.55 -5.71
C SER A 174 12.42 5.46 -6.93
N PRO A 175 12.38 6.81 -6.78
CA PRO A 175 12.18 7.71 -7.91
C PRO A 175 13.18 7.50 -9.05
N LYS A 176 14.45 7.21 -8.73
CA LYS A 176 15.53 6.99 -9.70
C LYS A 176 15.28 5.78 -10.62
N ARG A 177 14.63 4.73 -10.12
CA ARG A 177 14.36 3.49 -10.87
C ARG A 177 12.97 3.45 -11.49
N TYR A 178 12.16 4.50 -11.33
CA TYR A 178 10.74 4.45 -11.67
C TYR A 178 10.50 4.15 -13.17
N ALA A 179 11.14 4.89 -14.06
CA ALA A 179 10.97 4.70 -15.51
C ALA A 179 11.38 3.30 -15.97
N GLU A 180 12.47 2.78 -15.39
CA GLU A 180 13.03 1.47 -15.69
C GLU A 180 12.16 0.32 -15.17
N LEU A 181 11.74 0.37 -13.91
CA LEU A 181 11.07 -0.76 -13.25
C LEU A 181 9.55 -0.71 -13.35
N ILE A 182 8.96 0.48 -13.47
CA ILE A 182 7.50 0.67 -13.37
C ILE A 182 6.89 0.91 -14.74
N ALA A 183 7.08 2.09 -15.32
CA ALA A 183 6.41 2.53 -16.54
C ALA A 183 7.11 3.78 -17.11
N ASP A 184 6.97 4.00 -18.41
CA ASP A 184 7.41 5.23 -19.10
C ASP A 184 6.23 6.07 -19.63
N THR A 185 4.99 5.57 -19.53
CA THR A 185 3.79 6.32 -19.94
C THR A 185 3.36 7.40 -18.94
N HIS A 186 3.95 7.40 -17.75
CA HIS A 186 3.69 8.39 -16.69
C HIS A 186 4.91 8.53 -15.78
N THR A 187 5.04 9.66 -15.11
CA THR A 187 6.23 9.98 -14.31
C THR A 187 5.99 9.84 -12.80
N ILE A 188 7.06 9.73 -12.03
CA ILE A 188 6.97 9.73 -10.56
C ILE A 188 6.62 11.12 -10.03
N GLU A 189 7.04 12.17 -10.75
CA GLU A 189 6.76 13.57 -10.44
C GLU A 189 5.27 13.87 -10.48
N ASP A 190 4.54 13.36 -11.48
CA ASP A 190 3.07 13.49 -11.58
C ASP A 190 2.37 12.90 -10.34
N LYS A 191 2.92 11.79 -9.80
CA LYS A 191 2.37 11.10 -8.63
C LYS A 191 2.67 11.87 -7.35
N ILE A 192 3.88 12.38 -7.22
CA ILE A 192 4.26 13.26 -6.10
C ILE A 192 3.45 14.56 -6.12
N ALA A 193 3.20 15.15 -7.30
CA ALA A 193 2.35 16.32 -7.45
C ALA A 193 0.91 16.02 -6.99
N THR A 194 0.35 14.87 -7.39
CA THR A 194 -0.97 14.42 -6.93
C THR A 194 -1.06 14.35 -5.40
N ILE A 195 -0.06 13.73 -4.75
CA ILE A 195 0.00 13.63 -3.27
C ILE A 195 -0.02 15.02 -2.64
N LYS A 196 0.80 15.95 -3.15
CA LYS A 196 0.87 17.32 -2.64
C LYS A 196 -0.43 18.10 -2.81
N TYR A 197 -1.13 17.94 -3.94
CA TYR A 197 -2.44 18.56 -4.15
C TYR A 197 -3.47 18.04 -3.15
N LEU A 198 -3.48 16.75 -2.87
CA LEU A 198 -4.41 16.14 -1.90
C LEU A 198 -4.15 16.64 -0.47
N GLN A 199 -2.87 16.74 -0.08
CA GLN A 199 -2.47 17.30 1.20
C GLN A 199 -2.92 18.77 1.36
N GLU A 200 -2.84 19.56 0.29
CA GLU A 200 -3.30 20.96 0.30
C GLU A 200 -4.78 21.10 0.65
N PHE A 201 -5.61 20.12 0.28
CA PHE A 201 -7.06 20.12 0.55
C PHE A 201 -7.46 19.22 1.74
N GLY A 202 -6.49 18.78 2.55
CA GLY A 202 -6.75 18.03 3.78
C GLY A 202 -7.12 16.55 3.56
N VAL A 203 -6.93 16.01 2.35
CA VAL A 203 -7.11 14.58 2.09
C VAL A 203 -5.85 13.84 2.52
N THR A 204 -6.01 12.87 3.43
CA THR A 204 -4.88 12.04 3.90
C THR A 204 -4.36 11.14 2.78
N ASN A 205 -3.09 10.75 2.83
CA ASN A 205 -2.44 9.97 1.78
C ASN A 205 -1.96 8.61 2.27
N CYS A 206 -2.01 7.66 1.35
CA CYS A 206 -1.50 6.31 1.50
C CYS A 206 -0.51 6.05 0.35
N THR A 207 0.79 6.07 0.62
CA THR A 207 1.83 6.01 -0.41
C THR A 207 2.91 5.02 -0.02
N GLY A 208 3.09 4.00 -0.85
CA GLY A 208 4.08 2.94 -0.63
C GLY A 208 4.61 2.36 -1.92
N GLY A 209 4.90 1.06 -1.93
CA GLY A 209 5.46 0.43 -3.11
C GLY A 209 5.42 -1.10 -3.12
N ILE A 210 6.24 -1.67 -4.00
CA ILE A 210 6.29 -3.11 -4.29
C ILE A 210 7.74 -3.58 -4.17
N PHE A 211 7.97 -4.64 -3.39
CA PHE A 211 9.25 -5.31 -3.34
C PHE A 211 9.30 -6.49 -4.32
N GLY A 212 10.47 -6.72 -4.92
CA GLY A 212 10.70 -7.79 -5.89
C GLY A 212 10.52 -7.37 -7.36
N LEU A 213 10.44 -6.08 -7.67
CA LEU A 213 10.35 -5.53 -9.04
C LEU A 213 11.68 -5.61 -9.80
N GLY A 214 12.80 -5.57 -9.08
CA GLY A 214 14.17 -5.53 -9.63
C GLY A 214 15.01 -4.41 -9.06
N GLU A 215 14.45 -3.75 -8.06
CA GLU A 215 15.10 -2.84 -7.16
C GLU A 215 16.13 -3.58 -6.29
N ASN A 216 17.21 -2.90 -5.95
CA ASN A 216 18.19 -3.39 -4.98
C ASN A 216 17.85 -2.89 -3.56
N TRP A 217 18.67 -3.20 -2.56
CA TRP A 217 18.45 -2.73 -1.19
C TRP A 217 18.50 -1.20 -1.04
N GLU A 218 19.38 -0.54 -1.80
CA GLU A 218 19.47 0.92 -1.81
C GLU A 218 18.17 1.57 -2.28
N ASP A 219 17.56 1.03 -3.34
CA ASP A 219 16.27 1.51 -3.85
C ASP A 219 15.14 1.38 -2.81
N ARG A 220 15.14 0.29 -2.03
CA ARG A 220 14.14 0.07 -0.97
C ARG A 220 14.31 1.07 0.16
N VAL A 221 15.55 1.33 0.56
CA VAL A 221 15.86 2.34 1.58
C VAL A 221 15.50 3.73 1.05
N ASP A 222 15.90 4.09 -0.17
CA ASP A 222 15.55 5.37 -0.79
C ASP A 222 14.03 5.57 -0.82
N MET A 223 13.25 4.54 -1.20
CA MET A 223 11.79 4.60 -1.15
C MET A 223 11.26 4.86 0.26
N ALA A 224 11.81 4.21 1.30
CA ALA A 224 11.38 4.41 2.69
C ALA A 224 11.58 5.85 3.17
N PHE A 225 12.70 6.47 2.78
CA PHE A 225 13.02 7.86 3.12
C PHE A 225 12.18 8.86 2.31
N VAL A 226 11.97 8.63 1.01
CA VAL A 226 11.09 9.48 0.21
C VAL A 226 9.66 9.48 0.77
N ILE A 227 9.14 8.31 1.19
CA ILE A 227 7.83 8.21 1.82
C ILE A 227 7.77 8.97 3.14
N ARG A 228 8.83 8.87 3.96
CA ARG A 228 8.95 9.63 5.21
C ARG A 228 8.88 11.13 4.94
N ASP A 229 9.64 11.60 3.97
CA ASP A 229 9.75 13.03 3.64
C ASP A 229 8.47 13.58 2.99
N LEU A 230 7.67 12.72 2.34
CA LEU A 230 6.32 13.07 1.87
C LEU A 230 5.30 13.24 3.01
N ASN A 231 5.63 12.81 4.23
CA ASN A 231 4.79 12.93 5.43
C ASN A 231 3.36 12.40 5.20
N VAL A 232 3.25 11.16 4.73
CA VAL A 232 1.96 10.47 4.47
C VAL A 232 1.51 9.66 5.69
N GLU A 233 0.20 9.50 5.84
CA GLU A 233 -0.40 8.82 6.99
C GLU A 233 -0.31 7.29 6.89
N GLY A 234 -0.25 6.75 5.67
CA GLY A 234 -0.20 5.33 5.41
C GLY A 234 0.83 4.91 4.36
N THR A 235 1.45 3.76 4.58
CA THR A 235 2.49 3.18 3.71
C THR A 235 2.10 1.74 3.37
N PRO A 236 1.40 1.51 2.25
CA PRO A 236 1.08 0.18 1.77
C PRO A 236 2.29 -0.45 1.10
N LEU A 237 2.75 -1.56 1.66
CA LEU A 237 3.83 -2.36 1.11
C LEU A 237 3.26 -3.62 0.49
N ASN A 238 3.70 -3.89 -0.73
CA ASN A 238 3.31 -5.06 -1.50
C ASN A 238 4.56 -5.88 -1.78
N VAL A 239 4.37 -7.17 -2.02
CA VAL A 239 5.40 -8.03 -2.62
C VAL A 239 4.91 -8.41 -4.02
N LEU A 240 5.81 -8.36 -5.00
CA LEU A 240 5.51 -8.68 -6.38
C LEU A 240 4.87 -10.06 -6.47
N LEU A 241 3.75 -10.11 -7.20
CA LEU A 241 3.13 -11.33 -7.68
C LEU A 241 3.46 -11.43 -9.17
N PRO A 242 4.30 -12.40 -9.59
CA PRO A 242 4.50 -12.67 -11.00
C PRO A 242 3.17 -13.12 -11.61
N ILE A 243 2.60 -12.30 -12.50
CA ILE A 243 1.33 -12.59 -13.16
C ILE A 243 1.62 -12.93 -14.61
N LYS A 244 1.12 -14.09 -15.05
CA LYS A 244 1.22 -14.55 -16.44
C LYS A 244 0.71 -13.46 -17.40
N GLY A 245 1.47 -13.22 -18.47
CA GLY A 245 1.20 -12.21 -19.48
C GLY A 245 1.77 -10.83 -19.17
N THR A 246 2.30 -10.60 -17.95
CA THR A 246 3.02 -9.36 -17.64
C THR A 246 4.51 -9.50 -17.96
N PRO A 247 5.23 -8.39 -18.22
CA PRO A 247 6.69 -8.40 -18.35
C PRO A 247 7.45 -9.03 -17.17
N LEU A 248 6.83 -9.13 -16.00
CA LEU A 248 7.43 -9.67 -14.79
C LEU A 248 6.93 -11.10 -14.46
N GLU A 249 6.28 -11.79 -15.39
CA GLU A 249 5.70 -13.13 -15.14
C GLU A 249 6.73 -14.19 -14.70
N GLY A 250 7.98 -14.07 -15.16
CA GLY A 250 9.07 -14.99 -14.83
C GLY A 250 9.93 -14.56 -13.66
N ARG A 251 9.56 -13.49 -12.95
CA ARG A 251 10.37 -12.98 -11.83
C ARG A 251 10.34 -13.96 -10.67
N GLU A 252 11.49 -14.19 -10.05
CA GLU A 252 11.53 -14.94 -8.80
C GLU A 252 10.85 -14.16 -7.68
N ILE A 253 10.11 -14.89 -6.85
CA ILE A 253 9.45 -14.33 -5.69
C ILE A 253 10.50 -14.09 -4.59
N MET A 254 10.44 -12.89 -4.00
CA MET A 254 11.33 -12.50 -2.92
C MET A 254 11.21 -13.43 -1.70
N ALA A 255 12.34 -13.79 -1.10
CA ALA A 255 12.36 -14.67 0.06
C ALA A 255 11.62 -14.03 1.26
N PRO A 256 10.82 -14.80 2.02
CA PRO A 256 10.12 -14.32 3.22
C PRO A 256 10.99 -13.55 4.22
N ALA A 257 12.24 -14.00 4.43
CA ALA A 257 13.18 -13.35 5.33
C ALA A 257 13.56 -11.94 4.85
N ASP A 258 13.78 -11.76 3.54
CA ASP A 258 14.08 -10.45 2.98
C ASP A 258 12.86 -9.54 3.02
N VAL A 259 11.64 -10.08 2.82
CA VAL A 259 10.41 -9.28 2.95
C VAL A 259 10.28 -8.77 4.39
N ALA A 260 10.52 -9.65 5.39
CA ALA A 260 10.50 -9.28 6.80
C ALA A 260 11.55 -8.21 7.13
N LYS A 261 12.77 -8.36 6.60
CA LYS A 261 13.85 -7.36 6.73
C LYS A 261 13.45 -6.02 6.14
N ALA A 262 12.92 -5.99 4.91
CA ALA A 262 12.47 -4.76 4.25
C ALA A 262 11.36 -4.07 5.06
N PHE A 263 10.38 -4.84 5.54
CA PHE A 263 9.29 -4.33 6.35
C PHE A 263 9.77 -3.76 7.69
N ALA A 264 10.71 -4.45 8.35
CA ALA A 264 11.32 -3.98 9.59
C ALA A 264 12.06 -2.65 9.38
N ILE A 265 12.86 -2.53 8.31
CA ILE A 265 13.53 -1.28 7.95
C ILE A 265 12.51 -0.15 7.74
N PHE A 266 11.42 -0.41 7.00
CA PHE A 266 10.36 0.59 6.79
C PHE A 266 9.74 1.08 8.10
N ARG A 267 9.51 0.18 9.07
CA ARG A 267 9.02 0.55 10.41
C ARG A 267 10.04 1.39 11.17
N LEU A 268 11.32 1.04 11.15
CA LEU A 268 12.34 1.80 11.87
C LEU A 268 12.55 3.20 11.27
N VAL A 269 12.43 3.34 9.95
CA VAL A 269 12.48 4.63 9.26
C VAL A 269 11.21 5.45 9.50
N ASN A 270 10.05 4.80 9.63
CA ASN A 270 8.73 5.44 9.82
C ASN A 270 8.01 4.94 11.10
N PRO A 271 8.50 5.28 12.32
CA PRO A 271 8.07 4.64 13.56
C PRO A 271 6.58 4.74 13.85
N ALA A 272 5.97 5.91 13.61
CA ALA A 272 4.56 6.18 13.92
C ALA A 272 3.59 5.97 12.75
N GLY A 273 4.11 5.79 11.52
CA GLY A 273 3.26 5.68 10.33
C GLY A 273 2.43 4.40 10.30
N MET A 274 1.26 4.43 9.66
CA MET A 274 0.51 3.20 9.39
C MET A 274 1.22 2.42 8.29
N ILE A 275 1.75 1.22 8.56
CA ILE A 275 2.33 0.36 7.54
C ILE A 275 1.37 -0.78 7.25
N LYS A 276 0.90 -0.83 6.00
CA LYS A 276 -0.14 -1.74 5.55
C LYS A 276 0.44 -2.86 4.71
N PHE A 277 0.11 -4.11 5.02
CA PHE A 277 0.37 -5.20 4.09
C PHE A 277 -0.77 -5.28 3.08
N ALA A 278 -0.45 -5.04 1.81
CA ALA A 278 -1.36 -5.20 0.70
C ALA A 278 -1.08 -6.53 -0.01
N ALA A 279 -0.74 -6.55 -1.30
CA ALA A 279 -0.58 -7.79 -2.08
C ALA A 279 0.66 -8.60 -1.65
N GLY A 280 0.57 -9.93 -1.71
CA GLY A 280 1.69 -10.85 -1.40
C GLY A 280 1.48 -11.73 -0.18
N ARG A 281 0.45 -11.45 0.63
CA ARG A 281 0.27 -12.06 1.94
C ARG A 281 -0.03 -13.56 1.87
N GLU A 282 -0.94 -13.98 1.01
CA GLU A 282 -1.37 -15.38 0.89
C GLU A 282 -0.42 -16.21 0.03
N THR A 283 0.16 -15.59 -0.98
CA THR A 283 0.89 -16.29 -2.04
C THR A 283 2.38 -16.36 -1.78
N VAL A 284 3.00 -15.24 -1.38
CA VAL A 284 4.44 -15.18 -1.09
C VAL A 284 4.71 -15.68 0.31
N MET A 285 3.87 -15.24 1.26
CA MET A 285 4.19 -15.40 2.67
C MET A 285 3.56 -16.64 3.28
N LYS A 286 2.43 -17.13 2.76
CA LYS A 286 1.81 -18.41 3.16
C LYS A 286 1.74 -18.56 4.70
N ASP A 287 2.57 -19.42 5.28
CA ASP A 287 2.63 -19.69 6.72
C ASP A 287 3.37 -18.61 7.54
N PHE A 288 4.17 -17.76 6.87
CA PHE A 288 4.96 -16.67 7.47
C PHE A 288 4.19 -15.35 7.61
N GLN A 289 2.87 -15.32 7.40
CA GLN A 289 2.09 -14.09 7.55
C GLN A 289 2.20 -13.49 8.96
N GLY A 290 2.18 -14.34 9.99
CA GLY A 290 2.36 -13.91 11.38
C GLY A 290 3.69 -13.19 11.59
N LEU A 291 4.77 -13.74 11.01
CA LEU A 291 6.10 -13.13 11.07
C LEU A 291 6.11 -11.71 10.49
N LEU A 292 5.47 -11.48 9.34
CA LEU A 292 5.43 -10.14 8.77
C LEU A 292 4.58 -9.17 9.56
N MET A 293 3.43 -9.61 10.08
CA MET A 293 2.66 -8.71 10.94
C MET A 293 3.50 -8.27 12.16
N LEU A 294 4.35 -9.16 12.66
CA LEU A 294 5.31 -8.85 13.70
C LEU A 294 6.53 -8.05 13.20
N SER A 295 6.85 -8.02 11.89
CA SER A 295 7.94 -7.21 11.32
C SER A 295 7.61 -5.71 11.20
N GLY A 296 6.76 -5.20 12.09
CA GLY A 296 6.44 -3.77 12.19
C GLY A 296 5.19 -3.33 11.45
N LEU A 297 4.28 -4.22 11.04
CA LEU A 297 3.06 -3.82 10.34
C LEU A 297 1.92 -3.59 11.32
N ASN A 298 1.00 -2.70 10.94
CA ASN A 298 -0.15 -2.35 11.76
C ASN A 298 -1.39 -2.03 10.92
N SER A 299 -1.45 -2.54 9.69
CA SER A 299 -2.63 -2.51 8.84
C SER A 299 -2.56 -3.60 7.78
N MET A 300 -3.71 -3.98 7.24
CA MET A 300 -3.80 -4.99 6.18
C MET A 300 -5.03 -4.76 5.29
N ILE A 301 -4.97 -5.25 4.06
CA ILE A 301 -6.15 -5.39 3.21
C ILE A 301 -6.86 -6.70 3.56
N THR A 302 -8.18 -6.64 3.69
CA THR A 302 -9.08 -7.75 4.03
C THR A 302 -10.09 -7.98 2.92
N GLY A 303 -10.54 -9.22 2.72
CA GLY A 303 -11.60 -9.56 1.76
C GLY A 303 -11.15 -9.65 0.29
N GLY A 304 -9.83 -9.64 0.01
CA GLY A 304 -9.26 -9.84 -1.32
C GLY A 304 -8.52 -8.64 -1.92
N TYR A 305 -8.01 -8.83 -3.14
CA TYR A 305 -7.30 -7.80 -3.91
C TYR A 305 -8.02 -7.53 -5.24
N LEU A 306 -7.50 -6.57 -6.02
CA LEU A 306 -8.14 -6.11 -7.26
C LEU A 306 -8.32 -7.22 -8.31
N THR A 307 -7.31 -8.07 -8.49
CA THR A 307 -7.28 -9.12 -9.54
C THR A 307 -6.86 -10.48 -9.01
N THR A 308 -6.55 -10.59 -7.72
CA THR A 308 -6.11 -11.84 -7.08
C THR A 308 -6.94 -12.09 -5.83
N ARG A 309 -7.19 -13.38 -5.55
CA ARG A 309 -7.92 -13.78 -4.34
C ARG A 309 -7.04 -13.57 -3.11
N GLY A 310 -7.65 -13.05 -2.04
CA GLY A 310 -7.06 -13.02 -0.70
C GLY A 310 -7.79 -13.97 0.25
N ARG A 311 -7.49 -13.89 1.54
CA ARG A 311 -8.26 -14.56 2.61
C ARG A 311 -9.65 -13.96 2.78
N SER A 312 -10.54 -14.75 3.38
CA SER A 312 -11.84 -14.27 3.84
C SER A 312 -11.67 -13.22 4.93
N VAL A 313 -12.65 -12.33 5.08
CA VAL A 313 -12.63 -11.31 6.14
C VAL A 313 -12.67 -11.97 7.51
N GLU A 314 -13.42 -13.06 7.64
CA GLU A 314 -13.57 -13.84 8.88
C GLU A 314 -12.25 -14.46 9.34
N ASP A 315 -11.46 -14.99 8.41
CA ASP A 315 -10.13 -15.53 8.74
C ASP A 315 -9.15 -14.41 9.12
N ASP A 316 -9.28 -13.23 8.50
CA ASP A 316 -8.47 -12.06 8.84
C ASP A 316 -8.81 -11.51 10.23
N VAL A 317 -10.09 -11.49 10.61
CA VAL A 317 -10.52 -11.12 11.97
C VAL A 317 -9.89 -12.05 13.01
N LYS A 318 -10.00 -13.38 12.81
CA LYS A 318 -9.37 -14.37 13.71
C LYS A 318 -7.86 -14.18 13.78
N PHE A 319 -7.22 -13.91 12.65
CA PHE A 319 -5.78 -13.66 12.60
C PHE A 319 -5.39 -12.40 13.39
N ILE A 320 -6.14 -11.31 13.28
CA ILE A 320 -5.93 -10.09 14.07
C ILE A 320 -6.10 -10.37 15.57
N GLU A 321 -7.10 -11.15 15.98
CA GLU A 321 -7.28 -11.57 17.37
C GLU A 321 -6.08 -12.37 17.91
N GLN A 322 -5.51 -13.24 17.09
CA GLN A 322 -4.30 -13.99 17.44
C GLN A 322 -3.08 -13.07 17.58
N LEU A 323 -2.90 -12.12 16.67
CA LEU A 323 -1.81 -11.15 16.71
C LEU A 323 -1.86 -10.25 17.95
N ASN A 324 -3.07 -9.89 18.40
CA ASN A 324 -3.27 -9.08 19.61
C ASN A 324 -2.83 -9.79 20.90
N ARG A 325 -2.50 -11.09 20.86
CA ARG A 325 -1.92 -11.83 22.01
C ARG A 325 -0.41 -11.62 22.16
N PHE A 326 0.26 -10.99 21.18
CA PHE A 326 1.70 -10.70 21.19
C PHE A 326 2.02 -9.25 21.61
#